data_AF-A0A9D5EWU0-F1
#
_entry.id   AF-A0A9D5EWU0-F1
#
_cell.length_a   1.000
_cell.length_b   1.000
_cell.length_c   1.000
_cell.angle_alpha   90.00
_cell.angle_beta   90.00
_cell.angle_gamma   90.00
#
_symmetry.space_group_name_H-M   'P 1'
#
loop_
_entity.id
_entity.type
_entity.pdbx_description
1 polymer ?
#
loop_
_entity_poly.entity_id
_entity_poly.type
_entity_poly.pdbx_seq_one_letter_code
_entity_poly.pdbx_strand_id
1 'polypeptide(L)'
;MTTILDDAHLMDLATLRKLRLLFEDFPKNHNLILIGRPNLLASLDLGVNHDIKSRVTYSVITKRLIPDAMREFILRELDRVGLGHNTFTTAAIDLVVRSADGVLRAARNLCVGCLIEAVRSSNRTIDIDNVNRVLMQPHWQKDVDLKDY
;
A
#
# COMPACT_ATOMS: atom_id res chain seq x y z
N MET A 1 -17.46 -20.58 4.14
CA MET A 1 -15.98 -20.62 4.04
C MET A 1 -15.56 -19.42 3.21
N THR A 2 -14.54 -18.69 3.62
CA THR A 2 -14.06 -17.49 2.89
C THR A 2 -12.71 -17.78 2.28
N THR A 3 -12.61 -17.68 0.96
CA THR A 3 -11.35 -17.80 0.21
C THR A 3 -10.89 -16.40 -0.15
N ILE A 4 -9.64 -16.06 0.18
CA ILE A 4 -9.03 -14.78 -0.15
C ILE A 4 -7.91 -15.06 -1.15
N LEU A 5 -7.98 -14.45 -2.32
CA LEU A 5 -6.96 -14.52 -3.35
C LEU A 5 -6.28 -13.16 -3.46
N ASP A 6 -5.05 -13.07 -2.95
CA ASP A 6 -4.21 -11.89 -3.13
C ASP A 6 -3.54 -11.91 -4.51
N ASP A 7 -3.17 -10.73 -5.00
CA ASP A 7 -2.59 -10.52 -6.32
C ASP A 7 -3.37 -11.17 -7.49
N ALA A 8 -4.71 -11.21 -7.40
CA ALA A 8 -5.58 -11.85 -8.40
C ALA A 8 -5.45 -11.26 -9.83
N HIS A 9 -4.91 -10.04 -9.95
CA HIS A 9 -4.54 -9.42 -11.22
C HIS A 9 -3.41 -10.13 -11.99
N LEU A 10 -2.65 -11.02 -11.33
CA LEU A 10 -1.63 -11.87 -11.96
C LEU A 10 -2.20 -13.16 -12.56
N MET A 11 -3.46 -13.49 -12.24
CA MET A 11 -4.11 -14.66 -12.82
C MET A 11 -4.37 -14.43 -14.29
N ASP A 12 -4.03 -15.44 -15.10
CA ASP A 12 -4.38 -15.44 -16.51
C ASP A 12 -5.90 -15.62 -16.69
N LEU A 13 -6.38 -15.30 -17.89
CA LEU A 13 -7.80 -15.35 -18.20
C LEU A 13 -8.39 -16.77 -18.06
N ALA A 14 -7.57 -17.80 -18.34
CA ALA A 14 -7.97 -19.19 -18.21
C ALA A 14 -8.19 -19.58 -16.73
N THR A 15 -7.33 -19.14 -15.82
CA THR A 15 -7.47 -19.38 -14.38
C THR A 15 -8.65 -18.61 -13.81
N LEU A 16 -8.85 -17.35 -14.20
CA LEU A 16 -10.03 -16.59 -13.80
C LEU A 16 -11.31 -17.33 -14.19
N ARG A 17 -11.39 -17.84 -15.42
CA ARG A 17 -12.53 -18.65 -15.88
C ARG A 17 -12.78 -19.89 -15.04
N LYS A 18 -11.74 -20.57 -14.55
CA LYS A 18 -11.88 -21.74 -13.67
C LYS A 18 -12.47 -21.37 -12.31
N LEU A 19 -12.37 -20.12 -11.86
CA LEU A 19 -13.03 -19.67 -10.62
C LEU A 19 -14.55 -19.83 -10.68
N ARG A 20 -15.16 -19.85 -11.89
CA ARG A 20 -16.59 -20.12 -12.02
C ARG A 20 -17.00 -21.49 -11.47
N LEU A 21 -16.12 -22.48 -11.58
CA LEU A 21 -16.33 -23.83 -11.06
C LEU A 21 -16.42 -23.83 -9.53
N LEU A 22 -15.65 -22.95 -8.88
CA LEU A 22 -15.72 -22.78 -7.42
C LEU A 22 -17.09 -22.26 -6.97
N PHE A 23 -17.82 -21.54 -7.83
CA PHE A 23 -19.18 -21.09 -7.51
C PHE A 23 -20.26 -22.12 -7.85
N GLU A 24 -19.93 -23.18 -8.60
CA GLU A 24 -20.86 -24.25 -8.99
C GLU A 24 -20.74 -25.46 -8.05
N ASP A 25 -19.52 -25.81 -7.64
CA ASP A 25 -19.24 -27.02 -6.85
C ASP A 25 -19.24 -26.81 -5.33
N PHE A 26 -19.16 -25.56 -4.84
CA PHE A 26 -19.11 -25.27 -3.40
C PHE A 26 -20.49 -24.95 -2.82
N PRO A 27 -20.75 -25.29 -1.54
CA PRO A 27 -22.02 -25.00 -0.87
C PRO A 27 -22.36 -23.49 -0.94
N LYS A 28 -23.66 -23.16 -0.90
CA LYS A 28 -24.26 -21.82 -1.09
C LYS A 28 -23.67 -20.66 -0.25
N ASN A 29 -22.76 -20.95 0.69
CA ASN A 29 -22.12 -19.98 1.60
C ASN A 29 -20.60 -19.88 1.38
N HIS A 30 -20.13 -19.98 0.13
CA HIS A 30 -18.72 -19.75 -0.22
C HIS A 30 -18.52 -18.29 -0.64
N ASN A 31 -17.71 -17.55 0.11
CA ASN A 31 -17.36 -16.16 -0.21
C ASN A 31 -15.97 -16.13 -0.83
N LEU A 32 -15.84 -15.53 -2.01
CA LEU A 32 -14.56 -15.29 -2.68
C LEU A 32 -14.22 -13.81 -2.61
N ILE A 33 -13.04 -13.49 -2.07
CA ILE A 33 -12.51 -12.14 -2.02
C ILE A 33 -11.29 -12.09 -2.93
N LEU A 34 -11.37 -11.27 -3.97
CA LEU A 34 -10.26 -11.02 -4.89
C LEU A 34 -9.60 -9.70 -4.52
N ILE A 35 -8.30 -9.73 -4.22
CA ILE A 35 -7.49 -8.56 -3.95
C ILE A 35 -6.48 -8.42 -5.10
N GLY A 36 -6.31 -7.20 -5.60
CA GLY A 36 -5.40 -6.96 -6.71
C GLY A 36 -5.37 -5.50 -7.12
N ARG A 37 -4.64 -5.24 -8.21
CA ARG A 37 -4.57 -3.90 -8.80
C ARG A 37 -5.87 -3.57 -9.56
N PRO A 38 -6.16 -2.27 -9.83
CA PRO A 38 -7.37 -1.86 -10.54
C PRO A 38 -7.54 -2.48 -11.93
N ASN A 39 -6.45 -2.92 -12.58
CA ASN A 39 -6.51 -3.64 -13.86
C ASN A 39 -7.31 -4.95 -13.78
N LEU A 40 -7.44 -5.57 -12.61
CA LEU A 40 -8.30 -6.74 -12.42
C LEU A 40 -9.76 -6.45 -12.79
N LEU A 41 -10.25 -5.24 -12.46
CA LEU A 41 -11.61 -4.83 -12.82
C LEU A 41 -11.76 -4.73 -14.34
N ALA A 42 -10.75 -4.20 -15.03
CA ALA A 42 -10.74 -4.15 -16.49
C ALA A 42 -10.72 -5.56 -17.11
N SER A 43 -9.94 -6.49 -16.53
CA SER A 43 -9.93 -7.89 -16.96
C SER A 43 -11.28 -8.59 -16.74
N LEU A 44 -11.97 -8.30 -15.64
CA LEU A 44 -13.32 -8.82 -15.36
C LEU A 44 -14.40 -8.20 -16.25
N ASP A 45 -14.17 -6.99 -16.76
CA ASP A 45 -15.09 -6.29 -17.67
C ASP A 45 -15.05 -6.84 -19.11
N LEU A 46 -14.03 -7.60 -19.46
CA LEU A 46 -13.97 -8.28 -20.75
C LEU A 46 -15.15 -9.24 -20.91
N GLY A 47 -15.84 -9.20 -22.05
CA GLY A 47 -17.06 -10.00 -22.28
C GLY A 47 -16.88 -11.51 -22.03
N VAL A 48 -15.66 -12.02 -22.23
CA VAL A 48 -15.26 -13.40 -21.91
C VAL A 48 -15.36 -13.81 -20.44
N ASN A 49 -15.47 -12.83 -19.53
CA ASN A 49 -15.54 -12.98 -18.07
C ASN A 49 -16.88 -12.49 -17.47
N HIS A 50 -17.87 -12.17 -18.31
CA HIS A 50 -19.16 -11.67 -17.87
C HIS A 50 -19.87 -12.60 -16.87
N ASP A 51 -19.69 -13.92 -17.02
CA ASP A 51 -20.23 -14.94 -16.10
C ASP A 51 -19.71 -14.80 -14.67
N ILE A 52 -18.46 -14.36 -14.51
CA ILE A 52 -17.86 -14.13 -13.19
C ILE A 52 -18.29 -12.75 -12.69
N LYS A 53 -18.24 -11.74 -13.56
CA LYS A 53 -18.63 -10.37 -13.22
C LYS A 53 -20.07 -10.29 -12.70
N SER A 54 -20.99 -11.04 -13.30
CA SER A 54 -22.40 -11.10 -12.85
C SER A 54 -22.58 -11.68 -11.45
N ARG A 55 -21.60 -12.46 -10.96
CA ARG A 55 -21.59 -13.03 -9.60
C ARG A 55 -20.86 -12.16 -8.58
N VAL A 56 -20.23 -11.04 -9.00
CA VAL A 56 -19.57 -10.10 -8.08
C VAL A 56 -20.63 -9.27 -7.37
N THR A 57 -20.86 -9.54 -6.09
CA THR A 57 -21.85 -8.81 -5.27
C THR A 57 -21.33 -7.46 -4.77
N TYR A 58 -20.01 -7.32 -4.62
CA TYR A 58 -19.38 -6.10 -4.09
C TYR A 58 -18.02 -5.88 -4.74
N SER A 59 -17.73 -4.63 -5.08
CA SER A 59 -16.42 -4.19 -5.55
C SER A 59 -16.10 -2.83 -4.97
N VAL A 60 -14.85 -2.62 -4.56
CA VAL A 60 -14.39 -1.34 -4.01
C VAL A 60 -12.95 -1.11 -4.41
N ILE A 61 -12.62 0.14 -4.72
CA ILE A 61 -11.24 0.58 -4.93
C ILE A 61 -10.80 1.30 -3.66
N THR A 62 -9.78 0.76 -2.99
CA THR A 62 -9.17 1.39 -1.82
C THR A 62 -8.43 2.65 -2.26
N LYS A 63 -8.85 3.81 -1.76
CA LYS A 63 -8.20 5.10 -2.05
C LYS A 63 -6.97 5.30 -1.17
N ARG A 64 -6.12 6.24 -1.59
CA ARG A 64 -5.00 6.74 -0.76
C ARG A 64 -5.54 7.28 0.56
N LEU A 65 -4.77 7.09 1.62
CA LEU A 65 -5.15 7.56 2.94
C LEU A 65 -4.97 9.08 3.04
N ILE A 66 -5.88 9.75 3.73
CA ILE A 66 -5.79 11.20 3.97
C ILE A 66 -4.60 11.53 4.88
N PRO A 67 -4.02 12.74 4.80
CA PRO A 67 -2.85 13.13 5.59
C PRO A 67 -3.01 12.93 7.10
N ASP A 68 -4.19 13.22 7.65
CA ASP A 68 -4.42 13.09 9.10
C ASP A 68 -4.42 11.65 9.56
N ALA A 69 -5.09 10.76 8.84
CA ALA A 69 -5.06 9.32 9.13
C ALA A 69 -3.66 8.71 8.89
N MET A 70 -2.85 9.26 8.00
CA MET A 70 -1.45 8.88 7.85
C MET A 70 -0.61 9.31 9.07
N ARG A 71 -0.85 10.51 9.60
CA ARG A 71 -0.20 10.98 10.84
C ARG A 71 -0.56 10.09 12.02
N GLU A 72 -1.85 9.81 12.20
CA GLU A 72 -2.34 8.89 13.23
C GLU A 72 -1.72 7.50 13.09
N PHE A 73 -1.62 6.99 11.86
CA PHE A 73 -0.93 5.73 11.59
C PHE A 73 0.51 5.75 12.09
N ILE A 74 1.30 6.77 11.72
CA ILE A 74 2.71 6.88 12.15
C ILE A 74 2.82 6.91 13.68
N LEU A 75 2.03 7.76 14.34
CA LEU A 75 2.06 7.89 15.80
C LEU A 75 1.67 6.58 16.50
N ARG A 76 0.63 5.90 16.01
CA ARG A 76 0.23 4.59 16.54
C ARG A 76 1.31 3.53 16.37
N GLU A 77 2.03 3.53 15.24
CA GLU A 77 3.14 2.60 15.05
C GLU A 77 4.33 2.93 15.97
N LEU A 78 4.58 4.21 16.30
CA LEU A 78 5.57 4.60 17.31
C LEU A 78 5.19 4.12 18.72
N ASP A 79 3.93 4.30 19.11
CA ASP A 79 3.40 3.81 20.39
C ASP A 79 3.59 2.29 20.52
N ARG A 80 3.32 1.56 19.45
CA ARG A 80 3.43 0.10 19.39
C ARG A 80 4.86 -0.41 19.60
N VAL A 81 5.87 0.40 19.26
CA VAL A 81 7.29 0.07 19.51
C VAL A 81 7.85 0.73 20.76
N GLY A 82 7.01 1.40 21.57
CA GLY A 82 7.41 2.07 22.80
C GLY A 82 8.23 3.35 22.60
N LEU A 83 8.16 3.96 21.42
CA LEU A 83 8.83 5.22 21.12
C LEU A 83 7.90 6.40 21.41
N GLY A 84 8.43 7.43 22.08
CA GLY A 84 7.70 8.67 22.31
C GLY A 84 7.43 9.41 21.01
N HIS A 85 6.32 10.16 20.94
CA HIS A 85 5.96 10.96 19.76
C HIS A 85 6.96 12.09 19.47
N ASN A 86 7.81 12.43 20.45
CA ASN A 86 8.94 13.35 20.30
C ASN A 86 10.14 12.75 19.55
N THR A 87 10.09 11.46 19.17
CA THR A 87 11.13 10.83 18.35
C THR A 87 11.23 11.50 16.98
N PHE A 88 10.10 11.95 16.44
CA PHE A 88 10.04 12.76 15.22
C PHE A 88 9.57 14.16 15.57
N THR A 89 10.17 15.17 14.95
CA THR A 89 9.59 16.52 14.96
C THR A 89 8.30 16.54 14.16
N THR A 90 7.36 17.42 14.51
CA THR A 90 6.10 17.58 13.75
C THR A 90 6.36 17.85 12.27
N ALA A 91 7.36 18.68 11.97
CA ALA A 91 7.74 19.01 10.60
C ALA A 91 8.29 17.80 9.82
N ALA A 92 9.05 16.91 10.48
CA ALA A 92 9.50 15.66 9.87
C ALA A 92 8.34 14.71 9.56
N ILE A 93 7.37 14.58 10.49
CA ILE A 93 6.17 13.76 10.25
C ILE A 93 5.38 14.33 9.06
N ASP A 94 5.17 15.63 9.00
CA ASP A 94 4.43 16.26 7.90
C ASP A 94 5.14 16.05 6.56
N LEU A 95 6.47 16.11 6.52
CA LEU A 95 7.24 15.81 5.32
C LEU A 95 7.11 14.33 4.91
N VAL A 96 7.19 13.39 5.85
CA VAL A 96 6.97 11.96 5.58
C VAL A 96 5.56 11.71 5.04
N VAL A 97 4.53 12.31 5.64
CA VAL A 97 3.13 12.16 5.21
C VAL A 97 2.95 12.66 3.78
N ARG A 98 3.53 13.83 3.45
CA ARG A 98 3.50 14.40 2.10
C ARG A 98 4.23 13.49 1.10
N SER A 99 5.43 13.03 1.44
CA SER A 99 6.25 12.19 0.55
C SER A 99 5.67 10.79 0.34
N ALA A 100 5.01 10.23 1.35
CA ALA A 100 4.35 8.93 1.27
C ALA A 100 3.05 8.94 0.44
N ASP A 101 2.45 10.11 0.22
CA ASP A 101 1.30 10.31 -0.68
C ASP A 101 0.14 9.30 -0.39
N GLY A 102 -0.18 9.13 0.90
CA GLY A 102 -1.25 8.25 1.37
C GLY A 102 -0.98 6.75 1.23
N VAL A 103 0.25 6.33 0.91
CA VAL A 103 0.66 4.93 0.85
C VAL A 103 1.31 4.52 2.17
N LEU A 104 0.62 3.67 2.94
CA LEU A 104 1.09 3.19 4.25
C LEU A 104 2.47 2.54 4.19
N ARG A 105 2.71 1.69 3.18
CA ARG A 105 4.03 1.04 2.98
C ARG A 105 5.13 2.08 2.76
N ALA A 106 4.83 3.16 2.03
CA ALA A 106 5.80 4.20 1.78
C ALA A 106 6.13 4.98 3.06
N ALA A 107 5.12 5.41 3.82
CA ALA A 107 5.34 6.09 5.09
C ALA A 107 6.14 5.24 6.07
N ARG A 108 5.79 3.94 6.21
CA ARG A 108 6.55 3.02 7.07
C ARG A 108 8.02 2.95 6.65
N ASN A 109 8.28 2.77 5.36
CA ASN A 109 9.65 2.66 4.86
C ASN A 109 10.44 3.95 5.05
N LEU A 110 9.82 5.11 4.84
CA LEU A 110 10.43 6.42 5.12
C LEU A 110 10.76 6.56 6.61
N CYS A 111 9.82 6.28 7.51
CA CYS A 111 10.06 6.33 8.96
C CYS A 111 11.21 5.43 9.39
N VAL A 112 11.25 4.18 8.91
CA VAL A 112 12.35 3.24 9.20
C VAL A 112 13.68 3.77 8.66
N GLY A 113 13.71 4.28 7.42
CA GLY A 113 14.90 4.91 6.87
C GLY A 113 15.39 6.09 7.71
N CYS A 114 14.47 6.93 8.21
CA CYS A 114 14.81 8.07 9.06
C CYS A 114 15.38 7.65 10.41
N LEU A 115 14.84 6.59 11.01
CA LEU A 115 15.36 6.01 12.26
C LEU A 115 16.79 5.49 12.06
N ILE A 116 17.06 4.80 10.96
CA ILE A 116 18.41 4.34 10.62
C ILE A 116 19.36 5.53 10.43
N GLU A 117 18.93 6.57 9.71
CA GLU A 117 19.75 7.76 9.47
C GLU A 117 20.02 8.55 10.76
N ALA A 118 19.07 8.59 11.69
CA ALA A 118 19.25 9.21 13.00
C ALA A 118 20.34 8.50 13.81
N VAL A 119 20.35 7.16 13.80
CA VAL A 119 21.41 6.37 14.43
C VAL A 119 22.77 6.66 13.78
N ARG A 120 22.84 6.72 12.45
CA ARG A 120 24.08 7.04 11.72
C ARG A 120 24.62 8.44 12.04
N SER A 121 23.72 9.40 12.23
CA SER A 121 24.06 10.79 12.55
C SER A 121 24.22 11.04 14.07
N SER A 122 24.09 10.00 14.91
CA SER A 122 24.08 10.12 16.38
C SER A 122 23.03 11.10 16.94
N ASN A 123 21.92 11.28 16.22
CA ASN A 123 20.80 12.13 16.61
C ASN A 123 19.73 11.32 17.33
N ARG A 124 19.18 11.87 18.42
CA ARG A 124 18.06 11.25 19.17
C ARG A 124 16.68 11.64 18.65
N THR A 125 16.59 12.69 17.86
CA THR A 125 15.34 13.22 17.29
C THR A 125 15.49 13.32 15.78
N ILE A 126 14.42 12.95 15.06
CA ILE A 126 14.35 12.99 13.61
C ILE A 126 13.73 14.32 13.17
N ASP A 127 14.50 15.11 12.42
CA ASP A 127 14.10 16.38 11.83
C ASP A 127 13.92 16.27 10.31
N ILE A 128 13.71 17.42 9.66
CA ILE A 128 13.57 17.51 8.21
C ILE A 128 14.83 17.04 7.49
N ASP A 129 16.02 17.30 8.03
CA ASP A 129 17.29 16.96 7.38
C ASP A 129 17.48 15.46 7.29
N ASN A 130 17.14 14.73 8.35
CA ASN A 130 17.08 13.27 8.36
C ASN A 130 16.15 12.73 7.26
N VAL A 131 14.94 13.30 7.14
CA VAL A 131 13.96 12.86 6.13
C VAL A 131 14.47 13.16 4.72
N ASN A 132 15.04 14.35 4.48
CA ASN A 132 15.61 14.73 3.19
C ASN A 132 16.75 13.80 2.77
N ARG A 133 17.66 13.44 3.69
CA ARG A 133 18.74 12.46 3.40
C ARG A 133 18.20 11.11 2.96
N VAL A 134 17.10 10.65 3.57
CA VAL A 134 16.45 9.39 3.16
C VAL A 134 15.79 9.52 1.80
N LEU A 135 15.14 10.66 1.51
CA LEU A 135 14.51 10.92 0.22
C LEU A 135 15.51 11.02 -0.94
N MET A 136 16.78 11.34 -0.65
CA MET A 136 17.86 11.31 -1.65
C MET A 136 18.27 9.90 -2.08
N GLN A 137 17.78 8.84 -1.42
CA GLN A 137 18.11 7.47 -1.83
C GLN A 137 17.43 7.12 -3.17
N PRO A 138 18.11 6.37 -4.06
CA PRO A 138 17.67 6.18 -5.45
C PRO A 138 16.24 5.66 -5.61
N HIS A 139 15.77 4.78 -4.72
CA HIS A 139 14.41 4.22 -4.80
C HIS A 139 13.29 5.18 -4.39
N TRP A 140 13.62 6.34 -3.78
CA TRP A 140 12.67 7.40 -3.43
C TRP A 140 12.65 8.52 -4.47
N GLN A 141 13.70 8.62 -5.27
CA GLN A 141 13.74 9.48 -6.43
C GLN A 141 12.78 8.91 -7.48
N LYS A 142 11.55 9.43 -7.50
CA LYS A 142 10.63 9.21 -8.61
C LYS A 142 11.30 9.83 -9.84
N ASP A 143 11.48 9.07 -10.92
CA ASP A 143 12.04 9.43 -12.24
C ASP A 143 11.98 10.93 -12.60
N VAL A 144 12.86 11.73 -11.99
CA VAL A 144 13.14 13.11 -12.31
C VAL A 144 14.66 13.17 -12.29
N ASP A 145 15.23 13.36 -13.48
CA ASP A 145 16.67 13.37 -13.84
C ASP A 145 17.29 12.06 -14.38
N LEU A 146 16.58 11.38 -15.30
CA LEU A 146 17.22 10.61 -16.39
C LEU A 146 17.05 11.30 -17.75
N LYS A 147 17.03 12.64 -17.77
CA LYS A 147 16.91 13.43 -19.01
C LYS A 147 18.21 14.05 -19.54
N ASP A 148 19.33 13.91 -18.84
CA ASP A 148 20.62 14.37 -19.35
C ASP A 148 21.66 13.25 -19.27
N TYR A 149 21.70 12.41 -20.31
CA TYR A 149 22.91 11.82 -20.89
C TYR A 149 22.63 11.31 -22.30
#